data_AF-A0A972QDV4-F1
#
_entry.id   AF-A0A972QDV4-F1
#
_cell.length_a   1.000
_cell.length_b   1.000
_cell.length_c   1.000
_cell.angle_alpha   90.00
_cell.angle_beta   90.00
_cell.angle_gamma   90.00
#
_symmetry.space_group_name_H-M   'P 1'
#
loop_
_entity.id
_entity.type
_entity.pdbx_description
1 polymer ?
#
loop_
_entity_poly.entity_id
_entity_poly.type
_entity_poly.pdbx_seq_one_letter_code
_entity_poly.pdbx_strand_id
1 'polypeptide(L)' 'MTLLPEIEKAVSNLSPKELAQFRAWFEEFDAEAWDKQFEQDAKSGKLDVIAEQAIADFKQGKAEEI' A
#
# COMPACT_ATOMS: atom_id res chain seq x y z
N MET A 1 -27.77 -0.44 9.22
CA MET A 1 -26.83 -0.87 8.17
C MET A 1 -25.56 -0.06 8.33
N THR A 2 -24.40 -0.69 8.18
CA THR A 2 -23.10 -0.01 8.15
C THR A 2 -22.73 0.27 6.69
N LEU A 3 -21.83 1.22 6.47
CA LEU A 3 -21.43 1.65 5.12
C LEU A 3 -20.71 0.55 4.32
N LEU A 4 -19.96 -0.32 5.00
CA LEU A 4 -19.14 -1.35 4.35
C LEU A 4 -19.98 -2.39 3.57
N PRO A 5 -21.02 -3.02 4.16
CA PRO A 5 -21.94 -3.90 3.42
C PRO A 5 -22.62 -3.24 2.21
N GLU A 6 -22.86 -1.92 2.25
CA GLU A 6 -23.45 -1.19 1.12
C GLU A 6 -22.47 -1.06 -0.04
N ILE A 7 -21.19 -0.78 0.26
CA ILE A 7 -20.12 -0.74 -0.73
C ILE A 7 -19.89 -2.12 -1.34
N GLU A 8 -19.82 -3.17 -0.53
CA GLU A 8 -19.68 -4.56 -1.02
C GLU A 8 -20.82 -4.94 -1.98
N LYS A 9 -22.05 -4.57 -1.62
CA LYS A 9 -23.21 -4.77 -2.50
C LYS A 9 -23.13 -3.94 -3.77
N ALA A 10 -22.69 -2.68 -3.71
CA ALA A 10 -22.53 -1.85 -4.89
C ALA A 10 -21.48 -2.43 -5.85
N VAL A 11 -20.31 -2.82 -5.33
CA VAL A 11 -19.20 -3.38 -6.10
C VAL A 11 -19.58 -4.72 -6.75
N SER A 12 -20.31 -5.58 -6.03
CA SER A 12 -20.78 -6.86 -6.58
C SER A 12 -21.82 -6.75 -7.69
N ASN A 13 -22.48 -5.59 -7.83
CA ASN A 13 -23.43 -5.33 -8.91
C ASN A 13 -22.81 -4.64 -10.14
N LEU A 14 -21.50 -4.34 -10.12
CA LEU A 14 -20.82 -3.72 -11.26
C LEU A 14 -20.73 -4.70 -12.43
N SER A 15 -20.90 -4.18 -13.65
CA SER A 15 -20.55 -4.94 -14.85
C SER A 15 -19.05 -5.21 -14.92
N PRO A 16 -18.58 -6.19 -15.70
CA PRO A 16 -17.15 -6.48 -15.83
C PRO A 16 -16.30 -5.27 -16.24
N LYS A 17 -16.86 -4.37 -17.07
CA LYS A 17 -16.18 -3.13 -17.50
C LYS A 17 -16.06 -2.13 -16.36
N GLU A 18 -17.15 -1.90 -15.63
CA GLU A 18 -17.16 -0.97 -14.49
C GLU A 18 -16.27 -1.49 -13.36
N LEU A 19 -16.25 -2.81 -13.12
CA LEU A 19 -15.36 -3.44 -12.15
C LEU A 19 -13.89 -3.26 -12.52
N ALA A 20 -13.54 -3.36 -13.81
CA ALA A 20 -12.18 -3.09 -14.27
C ALA A 20 -11.77 -1.62 -14.05
N GLN A 21 -12.67 -0.68 -14.33
CA GLN A 21 -12.42 0.75 -14.06
C GLN A 21 -12.31 1.04 -12.55
N PHE A 22 -13.16 0.41 -11.74
CA PHE A 22 -13.11 0.51 -10.28
C PHE A 22 -11.76 0.01 -9.74
N ARG A 23 -11.27 -1.14 -10.21
CA ARG A 23 -9.98 -1.68 -9.79
C ARG A 23 -8.82 -0.74 -10.14
N ALA A 24 -8.78 -0.23 -11.37
CA ALA A 24 -7.73 0.70 -11.78
C ALA A 24 -7.72 1.98 -10.92
N TRP A 25 -8.90 2.51 -10.58
CA TRP A 25 -8.98 3.65 -9.66
C TRP A 25 -8.59 3.28 -8.22
N PHE A 26 -9.02 2.10 -7.75
CA PHE A 26 -8.79 1.66 -6.38
C PHE A 26 -7.30 1.38 -6.11
N GLU A 27 -6.56 0.90 -7.11
CA GLU A 27 -5.10 0.74 -7.04
C GLU A 27 -4.40 2.06 -6.71
N GLU A 28 -4.74 3.15 -7.40
CA GLU A 28 -4.19 4.48 -7.12
C GLU A 28 -4.64 5.02 -5.75
N PHE A 29 -5.92 4.82 -5.41
CA PHE A 29 -6.45 5.24 -4.11
C PHE A 29 -5.75 4.54 -2.94
N ASP A 30 -5.52 3.23 -3.05
CA ASP A 30 -4.84 2.44 -2.02
C ASP A 30 -3.35 2.78 -1.96
N ALA A 31 -2.71 3.01 -3.12
CA ALA A 31 -1.33 3.50 -3.18
C ALA A 31 -1.17 4.85 -2.46
N GLU A 32 -2.06 5.81 -2.68
CA GLU A 32 -2.04 7.09 -1.96
C GLU A 32 -2.23 6.93 -0.44
N ALA A 33 -3.06 5.97 -0.02
CA ALA A 33 -3.25 5.67 1.40
C ALA A 33 -1.98 5.05 2.00
N TRP A 34 -1.34 4.14 1.25
CA TRP A 34 -0.08 3.53 1.64
C TRP A 34 1.06 4.57 1.74
N ASP A 35 1.20 5.46 0.76
CA ASP A 35 2.20 6.54 0.78
C ASP A 35 2.08 7.40 2.04
N LYS A 36 0.84 7.80 2.40
CA LYS A 36 0.59 8.58 3.62
C LYS A 36 0.99 7.83 4.87
N GLN A 37 0.66 6.54 4.97
CA GLN A 37 1.04 5.72 6.12
C GLN A 37 2.55 5.51 6.19
N PHE A 38 3.18 5.23 5.04
CA PHE A 38 4.62 5.04 4.95
C PHE A 38 5.38 6.30 5.38
N GLU A 39 4.98 7.47 4.88
CA GLU A 39 5.56 8.74 5.30
C GLU A 39 5.42 9.00 6.80
N GLN A 40 4.26 8.69 7.38
CA GLN A 40 4.04 8.83 8.82
C GLN A 40 4.95 7.89 9.60
N ASP A 41 5.03 6.62 9.19
CA ASP A 41 5.85 5.61 9.83
C ASP A 41 7.35 5.98 9.74
N ALA A 42 7.80 6.47 8.58
CA ALA A 42 9.15 6.98 8.38
C ALA A 42 9.46 8.18 9.30
N LYS A 43 8.57 9.17 9.36
CA LYS A 43 8.73 10.35 10.24
C LYS A 43 8.71 9.99 11.72
N SER A 44 8.02 8.90 12.08
CA SER A 44 7.94 8.42 13.46
C SER A 44 9.18 7.62 13.92
N GLY A 45 10.10 7.30 13.01
CA GLY A 45 11.27 6.45 13.27
C GLY A 45 10.96 4.95 13.36
N LYS A 46 9.71 4.55 13.07
CA LYS A 46 9.28 3.14 13.13
C LYS A 46 10.03 2.26 12.14
N LEU A 47 10.50 2.84 11.04
CA LEU A 47 11.23 2.12 9.98
C LEU A 47 12.75 2.14 10.19
N ASP A 48 13.27 2.84 11.21
CA ASP A 48 14.71 3.05 11.41
C ASP A 48 15.46 1.74 11.61
N VAL A 49 14.91 0.82 12.42
CA VAL A 49 15.52 -0.50 12.67
C VAL A 49 15.69 -1.30 11.38
N ILE A 50 14.70 -1.22 10.48
CA ILE A 50 14.72 -1.94 9.20
C ILE A 50 15.74 -1.27 8.26
N ALA A 51 15.80 0.06 8.25
CA ALA A 51 16.76 0.82 7.46
C ALA A 51 18.21 0.54 7.91
N GLU A 52 18.47 0.53 9.22
CA GLU A 52 19.79 0.23 9.78
C GLU A 52 20.24 -1.20 9.43
N GLN A 53 19.33 -2.17 9.52
CA GLN A 53 19.62 -3.55 9.15
C GLN A 53 19.94 -3.67 7.66
N ALA A 54 19.15 -3.04 6.78
CA ALA A 54 19.40 -3.06 5.34
C ALA A 54 20.77 -2.44 4.99
N ILE A 55 21.14 -1.33 5.64
CA ILE A 55 22.47 -0.72 5.50
C ILE A 55 23.58 -1.67 5.97
N ALA A 56 23.38 -2.36 7.10
CA ALA A 56 24.35 -3.30 7.63
C ALA A 56 24.55 -4.50 6.70
N ASP A 57 23.48 -5.02 6.10
CA ASP A 57 23.53 -6.15 5.17
C ASP A 57 24.18 -5.76 3.84
N PHE A 58 23.89 -4.56 3.31
CA PHE A 58 24.58 -4.02 2.14
C PHE A 58 26.09 -3.88 2.38
N LYS A 59 26.50 -3.33 3.53
CA LYS A 59 27.91 -3.23 3.92
C LYS A 59 28.60 -4.59 4.08
N GLN A 60 27.84 -5.65 4.36
CA GLN A 60 28.34 -7.02 4.48
C GLN A 60 28.33 -7.78 3.14
N GLY A 61 27.92 -7.14 2.03
CA GLY A 61 27.78 -7.78 0.73
C GLY A 61 26.64 -8.81 0.67
N LYS A 62 25.67 -8.73 1.59
CA LYS A 62 24.47 -9.58 1.62
C LYS A 62 23.29 -8.99 0.83
N ALA A 63 23.42 -7.74 0.42
CA ALA A 63 22.50 -7.04 -0.46
C ALA A 63 23.31 -6.28 -1.52
N GLU A 64 22.74 -6.16 -2.71
CA GLU A 64 23.34 -5.48 -3.85
C GLU A 64 22.33 -4.53 -4.51
N GLU A 65 22.83 -3.58 -5.29
CA GLU A 65 21.99 -2.71 -6.11
C GLU A 65 21.32 -3.53 -7.23
N ILE A 66 20.07 -3.20 -7.55
CA ILE A 66 19.25 -3.91 -8.54
C ILE A 66 19.72 -3.58 -9.97
#